data_AF-A0A1D8GQJ2-F1
#
_entry.id   AF-A0A1D8GQJ2-F1
#
_cell.length_a   1.000
_cell.length_b   1.000
_cell.length_c   1.000
_cell.angle_alpha   90.00
_cell.angle_beta   90.00
_cell.angle_gamma   90.00
#
_symmetry.space_group_name_H-M   'P 1'
#
loop_
_entity.id
_entity.type
_entity.pdbx_description
1 polymer ?
#
loop_
_entity_poly.entity_id
_entity_poly.type
_entity_poly.pdbx_seq_one_letter_code
_entity_poly.pdbx_strand_id
1 'polypeptide(L)'
;MLDLLRILFYKEPKKAPVQVVEQPVAEAEAEAEEDNMEELVAVITAAVAASLQTSTHNIIVQNIVRVGDTTPTWGRAGRVEQMNSRF
;
A
#
# COMPACT_ATOMS: atom_id res chain seq x y z
N MET A 1 -32.22 28.98 10.39
CA MET A 1 -32.28 27.64 11.03
C MET A 1 -30.90 26.98 11.10
N LEU A 2 -30.05 27.13 10.07
CA LEU A 2 -28.67 26.60 10.05
C LEU A 2 -27.71 27.31 11.03
N ASP A 3 -27.95 28.59 11.32
CA ASP A 3 -27.10 29.36 12.25
C ASP A 3 -27.24 28.91 13.71
N LEU A 4 -28.42 28.41 14.08
CA LEU A 4 -28.66 27.88 15.42
C LEU A 4 -27.97 26.52 15.63
N LEU A 5 -27.92 25.70 14.58
CA LEU A 5 -27.18 24.43 14.59
C LEU A 5 -25.67 24.67 14.73
N ARG A 6 -25.14 25.70 14.07
CA ARG A 6 -23.73 26.09 14.21
C ARG A 6 -23.41 26.47 15.65
N ILE A 7 -24.24 27.26 16.32
CA ILE A 7 -23.98 27.69 17.72
C ILE A 7 -24.05 26.52 18.71
N LEU A 8 -24.97 25.57 18.51
CA LEU A 8 -25.14 24.42 19.42
C LEU A 8 -24.03 23.37 19.28
N PHE A 9 -23.44 23.22 18.09
CA PHE A 9 -22.47 22.16 17.79
C PHE A 9 -21.04 22.66 17.51
N TYR A 10 -20.80 23.97 17.41
CA TYR A 10 -19.48 24.51 17.09
C TYR A 10 -18.69 24.82 18.37
N LYS A 11 -17.79 23.89 18.71
CA LYS A 11 -16.69 24.13 19.65
C LYS A 11 -15.49 24.62 18.84
N GLU A 12 -15.07 25.87 19.08
CA GLU A 12 -13.87 26.42 18.43
C GLU A 12 -12.65 25.56 18.74
N PRO A 13 -11.95 25.01 17.72
CA PRO A 13 -10.71 24.30 17.95
C PRO A 13 -9.66 25.32 18.40
N LYS A 14 -9.29 25.24 19.68
CA LYS A 14 -8.16 25.96 20.23
C LYS A 14 -6.91 25.53 19.44
N LYS A 15 -6.38 26.43 18.60
CA LYS A 15 -5.10 26.24 17.88
C LYS A 15 -4.00 26.03 18.92
N ALA A 16 -3.70 24.77 19.22
CA ALA A 16 -2.42 24.39 19.78
C ALA A 16 -1.37 24.52 18.67
N PRO A 17 -0.16 25.02 18.95
CA PRO A 17 0.90 25.07 17.96
C PRO A 17 1.22 23.65 17.51
N VAL A 18 0.94 23.38 16.23
CA VAL A 18 1.34 22.13 15.58
C VAL A 18 2.86 22.14 15.53
N GLN A 19 3.49 21.38 16.43
CA GLN A 19 4.88 21.01 16.26
C GLN A 19 4.93 20.07 15.06
N VAL A 20 5.51 20.55 13.97
CA VAL A 20 5.89 19.71 12.83
C VAL A 20 7.04 18.85 13.32
N VAL A 21 6.70 17.68 13.84
CA VAL A 21 7.68 16.61 14.00
C VAL A 21 7.90 16.07 12.60
N GLU A 22 9.02 16.43 11.98
CA GLU A 22 9.55 15.72 10.82
C GLU A 22 9.68 14.25 11.23
N GLN A 23 8.68 13.44 10.85
CA GLN A 23 8.93 12.02 10.68
C GLN A 23 9.93 11.92 9.53
N PRO A 24 11.06 11.22 9.70
CA PRO A 24 11.83 10.80 8.55
C PRO A 24 10.91 9.85 7.79
N VAL A 25 10.29 10.38 6.73
CA VAL A 25 9.77 9.54 5.66
C VAL A 25 11.00 8.81 5.19
N ALA A 26 11.12 7.54 5.57
CA ALA A 26 11.97 6.62 4.86
C ALA A 26 11.52 6.72 3.42
N GLU A 27 12.28 7.48 2.66
CA GLU A 27 12.26 7.53 1.21
C GLU A 27 12.61 6.09 0.82
N ALA A 28 11.58 5.26 0.73
CA ALA A 28 11.67 4.02 0.00
C ALA A 28 11.96 4.48 -1.42
N GLU A 29 13.23 4.37 -1.80
CA GLU A 29 13.76 4.61 -3.14
C GLU A 29 12.72 4.12 -4.15
N ALA A 30 12.00 5.06 -4.75
CA ALA A 30 11.20 4.86 -5.94
C ALA A 30 12.11 5.03 -7.17
N GLU A 31 13.34 4.52 -7.07
CA GLU A 31 14.30 4.48 -8.16
C GLU A 31 14.57 3.00 -8.47
N ALA A 32 13.96 2.54 -9.56
CA ALA A 32 14.28 1.34 -10.37
C ALA A 32 13.00 0.58 -10.78
N GLU A 33 12.17 1.20 -11.61
CA GLU A 33 11.04 0.50 -12.24
C GLU A 33 11.46 -0.32 -13.46
N GLU A 34 12.51 0.08 -14.18
CA GLU A 34 13.01 -0.66 -15.35
C GLU A 34 14.18 -1.58 -15.02
N ASP A 35 15.11 -1.17 -14.15
CA ASP A 35 16.34 -1.94 -13.85
C ASP A 35 16.09 -3.28 -13.15
N ASN A 36 14.91 -3.48 -12.53
CA ASN A 36 14.60 -4.68 -11.74
C ASN A 36 13.70 -5.69 -12.48
N MET A 37 13.46 -5.52 -13.79
CA MET A 37 12.57 -6.41 -14.55
C MET A 37 13.08 -7.85 -14.57
N GLU A 38 14.39 -8.05 -14.70
CA GLU A 38 15.01 -9.38 -14.71
C GLU A 38 14.83 -10.11 -13.37
N GLU A 39 15.05 -9.39 -12.26
CA GLU A 39 14.84 -9.90 -10.91
C GLU A 39 13.36 -10.27 -10.67
N LEU A 40 12.43 -9.43 -11.13
CA LEU A 40 10.99 -9.70 -11.07
C LEU A 40 10.62 -10.99 -11.81
N VAL A 41 11.12 -11.16 -13.04
CA VAL A 41 10.89 -12.38 -13.82
C VAL A 41 11.48 -13.60 -13.10
N ALA A 42 12.69 -13.50 -12.56
CA ALA A 42 13.34 -14.60 -11.84
C ALA A 42 12.54 -15.04 -10.60
N VAL A 43 12.10 -14.10 -9.77
CA VAL A 43 11.34 -14.43 -8.55
C VAL A 43 9.96 -14.99 -8.88
N ILE A 44 9.24 -14.39 -9.84
CA ILE A 44 7.91 -14.87 -10.26
C ILE A 44 8.01 -16.29 -10.84
N THR A 45 8.95 -16.53 -11.75
CA THR A 45 9.12 -17.86 -12.37
C THR A 45 9.53 -18.91 -11.35
N ALA A 46 10.43 -18.60 -10.42
CA ALA A 46 10.83 -19.51 -9.34
C ALA A 46 9.65 -19.87 -8.43
N ALA A 47 8.84 -18.88 -8.01
CA ALA A 47 7.69 -19.10 -7.15
C ALA A 47 6.61 -19.97 -7.81
N VAL A 48 6.33 -19.73 -9.10
CA VAL A 48 5.37 -20.53 -9.87
C VAL A 48 5.91 -21.94 -10.13
N ALA A 49 7.18 -22.07 -10.49
CA ALA A 49 7.83 -23.36 -10.68
C ALA A 49 7.75 -24.23 -9.42
N ALA A 50 8.04 -23.63 -8.26
CA ALA A 50 7.94 -24.31 -6.96
C ALA A 50 6.49 -24.70 -6.62
N SER A 51 5.52 -23.81 -6.88
CA SER A 51 4.10 -24.05 -6.58
C SER A 51 3.50 -25.17 -7.44
N LEU A 52 3.93 -25.28 -8.70
CA LEU A 52 3.44 -26.27 -9.66
C LEU A 52 4.34 -27.50 -9.80
N GLN A 53 5.42 -27.59 -9.01
CA GLN A 53 6.41 -28.68 -9.06
C GLN A 53 6.93 -28.94 -10.48
N THR A 54 7.16 -27.84 -11.22
CA THR A 54 7.64 -27.87 -12.60
C THR A 54 9.03 -27.21 -12.69
N SER A 55 9.73 -27.45 -13.80
CA SER A 55 10.97 -26.73 -14.12
C SER A 55 10.70 -25.31 -14.61
N THR A 56 11.64 -24.41 -14.37
CA THR A 56 11.63 -23.01 -14.86
C THR A 56 11.60 -22.92 -16.39
N HIS A 57 12.20 -23.88 -17.09
CA HIS A 57 12.20 -23.92 -18.56
C HIS A 57 10.81 -24.11 -19.18
N ASN A 58 9.82 -24.53 -18.40
CA ASN A 58 8.46 -24.75 -18.85
C ASN A 58 7.55 -23.52 -18.65
N ILE A 59 8.09 -22.39 -18.20
CA ILE A 59 7.34 -21.18 -17.87
C ILE A 59 7.87 -20.02 -18.71
N ILE A 60 6.96 -19.29 -19.36
CA ILE A 60 7.27 -18.12 -20.18
C ILE A 60 6.47 -16.93 -19.65
N VAL A 61 7.17 -15.88 -19.20
CA VAL A 61 6.55 -14.62 -18.77
C VAL A 61 6.47 -13.68 -19.96
N GLN A 62 5.25 -13.37 -20.40
CA GLN A 62 5.03 -12.54 -21.59
C GLN A 62 4.88 -11.05 -21.28
N ASN A 63 4.18 -10.72 -20.19
CA ASN A 63 3.87 -9.35 -19.84
C ASN A 63 3.74 -9.21 -18.32
N ILE A 64 4.37 -8.18 -17.76
CA ILE A 64 4.24 -7.80 -16.35
C ILE A 64 3.66 -6.39 -16.32
N VAL A 65 2.42 -6.27 -15.85
CA VAL A 65 1.74 -4.98 -15.72
C VAL A 65 1.43 -4.75 -14.24
N ARG A 66 1.96 -3.65 -13.70
CA ARG A 66 1.57 -3.19 -12.36
C ARG A 66 0.18 -2.58 -12.46
N VAL A 67 -0.80 -3.21 -11.80
CA VAL A 67 -2.12 -2.63 -11.62
C VAL A 67 -2.08 -1.82 -10.33
N GLY A 68 -2.43 -0.53 -10.40
CA GLY A 68 -2.47 0.35 -9.24
C GLY A 68 -3.44 -0.18 -8.17
N ASP A 69 -3.13 0.08 -6.89
CA ASP A 69 -4.03 -0.26 -5.80
C ASP A 69 -5.28 0.62 -5.88
N THR A 70 -6.41 0.01 -6.26
CA THR A 70 -7.73 0.67 -6.32
C THR A 70 -8.47 0.57 -4.99
N THR A 71 -7.87 -0.08 -3.98
CA THR A 71 -8.53 -0.28 -2.69
C THR A 71 -8.68 1.05 -1.95
N PRO A 72 -9.89 1.42 -1.50
CA PRO A 72 -10.06 2.60 -0.67
C PRO A 72 -9.33 2.44 0.67
N THR A 73 -8.97 3.57 1.28
CA THR A 73 -8.20 3.62 2.53
C THR A 73 -8.82 2.79 3.66
N TRP A 74 -10.15 2.79 3.79
CA TRP A 74 -10.86 1.97 4.80
C TRP A 74 -10.72 0.47 4.54
N GLY A 75 -10.71 0.04 3.27
CA GLY A 75 -10.57 -1.38 2.90
C GLY A 75 -9.15 -1.88 3.14
N ARG A 76 -8.16 -1.00 2.98
CA ARG A 76 -6.77 -1.29 3.37
C ARG A 76 -6.63 -1.39 4.89
N ALA A 77 -7.19 -0.44 5.64
CA ALA A 77 -7.17 -0.44 7.11
C ALA A 77 -7.85 -1.68 7.70
N GLY A 78 -9.02 -2.06 7.19
CA GLY A 78 -9.75 -3.24 7.67
C GLY A 78 -8.99 -4.55 7.46
N ARG A 79 -8.29 -4.72 6.33
CA ARG A 79 -7.44 -5.92 6.10
C ARG A 79 -6.31 -6.02 7.12
N VAL A 80 -5.62 -4.90 7.38
CA VAL A 80 -4.53 -4.85 8.36
C VAL A 80 -5.04 -5.17 9.76
N GLU A 81 -6.17 -4.59 10.17
CA GLU A 81 -6.79 -4.87 11.47
C GLU A 81 -7.15 -6.35 11.62
N GLN A 82 -7.77 -6.96 10.59
CA GLN A 82 -8.11 -8.38 10.61
C GLN A 82 -6.88 -9.28 10.73
N MET A 83 -5.82 -9.01 9.98
CA MET A 83 -4.58 -9.77 10.06
C MET A 83 -3.92 -9.65 11.45
N ASN A 84 -3.92 -8.46 12.03
CA ASN A 84 -3.34 -8.21 13.35
C ASN A 84 -4.18 -8.80 14.49
N SER A 85 -5.51 -8.87 14.33
CA SER A 85 -6.44 -9.42 15.34
C SER A 85 -6.43 -10.95 15.43
N ARG A 86 -5.79 -11.63 14.47
CA ARG A 86 -5.77 -13.09 14.33
C ARG A 86 -4.49 -13.73 14.92
N PHE A 87 -3.61 -12.92 15.49
CA PHE A 87 -2.47 -13.31 16.32
C PHE A 87 -2.69 -12.85 17.77
#